data_AF-A0A960DN84-F1
#
_entry.id   AF-A0A960DN84-F1
#
_cell.length_a   1.000
_cell.length_b   1.000
_cell.length_c   1.000
_cell.angle_alpha   90.00
_cell.angle_beta   90.00
_cell.angle_gamma   90.00
#
_symmetry.space_group_name_H-M   'P 1'
#
loop_
_entity.id
_entity.type
_entity.pdbx_description
1 polymer ?
#
loop_
_entity_poly.entity_id
_entity_poly.type
_entity_poly.pdbx_seq_one_letter_code
_entity_poly.pdbx_strand_id
1 'polypeptide(L)'
;MATRHHIEWSYVWLLPIALLALSLLLAASALVLSVVNVRARDTQHLLELALTAMFWINPIVYEYQLIVRWLVAHSWPTWLPLINPVTAIITTFQRVIYGAAAVDDRQLLPDVGAWWYLRNLLIVAGVSVVLLLGALRYFDREEGNLAEVL
;
A
#
# COMPACT_ATOMS: atom_id res chain seq x y z
N MET A 1 30.67 5.40 19.44
CA MET A 1 29.39 6.10 19.21
C MET A 1 28.40 5.08 18.71
N ALA A 2 27.75 4.37 19.62
CA ALA A 2 26.89 3.22 19.35
C ALA A 2 25.44 3.57 19.69
N THR A 3 24.53 3.13 18.82
CA THR A 3 23.05 3.16 18.88
C THR A 3 22.36 4.54 18.89
N ARG A 4 22.11 5.11 17.71
CA ARG A 4 21.36 6.38 17.49
C ARG A 4 19.96 6.20 16.88
N HIS A 5 19.40 4.99 16.89
CA HIS A 5 18.02 4.75 16.49
C HIS A 5 17.29 4.10 17.67
N HIS A 6 16.53 4.90 18.40
CA HIS A 6 15.56 4.38 19.35
C HIS A 6 14.45 3.73 18.54
N ILE A 7 14.38 2.40 18.57
CA ILE A 7 13.22 1.69 18.04
C ILE A 7 12.04 2.16 18.88
N GLU A 8 11.14 2.93 18.27
CA GLU A 8 9.88 3.32 18.90
C GLU A 8 8.99 2.08 19.00
N TRP A 9 9.18 1.30 20.06
CA TRP A 9 8.40 0.09 20.39
C TRP A 9 6.88 0.35 20.37
N SER A 10 6.47 1.62 20.52
CA SER A 10 5.09 2.09 20.42
C SER A 10 4.43 1.82 19.07
N TYR A 11 5.17 1.63 17.97
CA TYR A 11 4.58 1.42 16.63
C TYR A 11 4.67 -0.03 16.15
N VAL A 12 5.44 -0.90 16.82
CA VAL A 12 5.72 -2.28 16.37
C VAL A 12 4.44 -3.11 16.21
N TRP A 13 3.44 -2.89 17.06
CA TRP A 13 2.15 -3.59 16.98
C TRP A 13 1.34 -3.27 15.72
N LEU A 14 1.69 -2.22 14.96
CA LEU A 14 1.07 -1.91 13.68
C LEU A 14 1.52 -2.86 12.55
N LEU A 15 2.70 -3.50 12.69
CA LEU A 15 3.23 -4.42 11.68
C LEU A 15 2.30 -5.56 11.30
N PRO A 16 1.76 -6.38 12.23
CA PRO A 16 0.86 -7.46 11.85
C PRO A 16 -0.40 -6.95 11.15
N ILE A 17 -0.89 -5.76 11.51
CA ILE A 17 -2.06 -5.14 10.87
C ILE A 17 -1.70 -4.68 9.45
N ALA A 18 -0.54 -4.06 9.27
CA ALA A 18 -0.04 -3.65 7.96
C ALA A 18 0.18 -4.86 7.03
N LEU A 19 0.74 -5.95 7.55
CA LEU A 19 0.92 -7.21 6.83
C LEU A 19 -0.43 -7.80 6.42
N LEU A 20 -1.40 -7.86 7.34
CA LEU A 20 -2.74 -8.35 7.03
C LEU A 20 -3.41 -7.52 5.93
N ALA A 21 -3.35 -6.19 6.03
CA ALA A 21 -3.92 -5.28 5.04
C ALA A 21 -3.27 -5.47 3.65
N LEU A 22 -1.95 -5.64 3.62
CA LEU A 22 -1.19 -5.94 2.40
C LEU A 22 -1.60 -7.29 1.81
N SER A 23 -1.65 -8.34 2.63
CA SER A 23 -2.03 -9.68 2.18
C SER A 23 -3.43 -9.71 1.58
N LEU A 24 -4.39 -9.02 2.19
CA LEU A 24 -5.76 -8.92 1.66
C LEU A 24 -5.79 -8.18 0.31
N LEU A 25 -5.05 -7.07 0.20
CA LEU A 25 -4.95 -6.29 -1.04
C LEU A 25 -4.36 -7.13 -2.18
N LEU A 26 -3.26 -7.84 -1.88
CA LEU A 26 -2.58 -8.70 -2.84
C LEU A 26 -3.44 -9.90 -3.23
N ALA A 27 -4.14 -10.53 -2.28
CA ALA A 27 -5.04 -11.65 -2.57
C ALA A 27 -6.19 -11.22 -3.48
N ALA A 28 -6.82 -10.07 -3.21
CA ALA A 28 -7.89 -9.54 -4.06
C ALA A 28 -7.39 -9.26 -5.48
N SER A 29 -6.24 -8.58 -5.59
CA SER A 29 -5.65 -8.23 -6.88
C SER A 29 -5.21 -9.47 -7.66
N ALA A 30 -4.57 -10.44 -7.00
CA ALA A 30 -4.11 -11.68 -7.61
C ALA A 30 -5.26 -12.53 -8.14
N LEU A 31 -6.38 -12.62 -7.41
CA LEU A 31 -7.58 -13.35 -7.87
C LEU A 31 -8.16 -12.73 -9.14
N VAL A 32 -8.31 -11.40 -9.19
CA VAL A 32 -8.80 -10.72 -10.40
C VAL A 32 -7.83 -10.94 -11.55
N LEU A 33 -6.54 -10.70 -11.31
CA LEU A 33 -5.51 -10.83 -12.36
C LEU A 33 -5.39 -12.26 -12.87
N SER A 34 -5.61 -13.27 -12.03
CA SER A 34 -5.61 -14.69 -12.44
C SER A 34 -6.65 -14.97 -13.52
N VAL A 35 -7.89 -14.50 -13.33
CA VAL A 35 -8.97 -14.67 -14.33
C VAL A 35 -8.64 -13.93 -15.62
N VAL A 36 -8.17 -12.69 -15.52
CA VAL A 36 -7.85 -11.87 -16.70
C VAL A 36 -6.69 -12.49 -17.48
N ASN A 37 -5.69 -13.05 -16.79
CA ASN A 37 -4.51 -13.66 -17.40
C ASN A 37 -4.82 -14.92 -18.22
N VAL A 38 -5.88 -15.67 -17.89
CA VAL A 38 -6.32 -16.79 -18.72
C VAL A 38 -6.90 -16.28 -20.06
N ARG A 39 -7.61 -15.17 -20.04
CA ARG A 39 -8.29 -14.60 -21.22
C ARG A 39 -7.36 -13.79 -22.12
N ALA A 40 -6.41 -13.07 -21.54
CA ALA A 40 -5.51 -12.17 -22.24
C ALA A 40 -4.07 -12.47 -21.85
N ARG A 41 -3.27 -12.96 -22.81
CA ARG A 41 -1.85 -13.29 -22.56
C ARG A 41 -0.98 -12.05 -22.30
N ASP A 42 -1.41 -10.89 -22.79
CA ASP A 42 -0.67 -9.63 -22.65
C ASP A 42 -0.74 -9.03 -21.24
N THR A 43 -1.56 -9.58 -20.34
CA THR A 43 -1.68 -9.13 -18.95
C THR A 43 -0.37 -9.21 -18.20
N GLN A 44 0.50 -10.18 -18.51
CA GLN A 44 1.79 -10.32 -17.86
C GLN A 44 2.67 -9.08 -18.12
N HIS A 45 2.78 -8.69 -19.39
CA HIS A 45 3.53 -7.50 -19.79
C HIS A 45 2.91 -6.21 -19.22
N LEU A 46 1.58 -6.09 -19.23
CA LEU A 46 0.90 -4.93 -18.65
C LEU A 46 1.10 -4.85 -17.13
N LEU A 47 1.09 -6.00 -16.44
CA LEU A 47 1.32 -6.05 -14.99
C LEU A 47 2.75 -5.62 -14.65
N GLU A 48 3.76 -6.04 -15.41
CA GLU A 48 5.14 -5.59 -15.22
C GLU A 48 5.28 -4.06 -15.33
N LEU A 49 4.65 -3.48 -16.35
CA LEU A 49 4.60 -2.02 -16.53
C LEU A 49 3.86 -1.33 -15.39
N ALA A 50 2.72 -1.89 -14.98
CA ALA A 50 1.92 -1.34 -13.89
C ALA A 50 2.67 -1.37 -12.55
N LEU A 51 3.35 -2.48 -12.22
CA LEU A 51 4.16 -2.60 -11.01
C LEU A 51 5.35 -1.64 -11.04
N THR A 52 5.99 -1.48 -12.20
CA THR A 52 7.08 -0.50 -12.38
C THR A 52 6.57 0.92 -12.15
N ALA A 53 5.45 1.30 -12.75
CA ALA A 53 4.82 2.60 -12.51
C ALA A 53 4.43 2.79 -11.03
N MET A 54 3.86 1.74 -10.41
CA MET A 54 3.43 1.75 -9.02
C MET A 54 4.62 1.93 -8.06
N PHE A 55 5.78 1.35 -8.37
CA PHE A 55 7.01 1.54 -7.59
C PHE A 55 7.40 3.02 -7.52
N TRP A 56 7.35 3.75 -8.64
CA TRP A 56 7.70 5.18 -8.69
C TRP A 56 6.65 6.09 -8.05
N ILE A 57 5.37 5.72 -8.14
CA ILE A 57 4.28 6.49 -7.51
C ILE A 57 4.32 6.38 -5.98
N ASN A 58 4.84 5.27 -5.45
CA ASN A 58 4.96 5.10 -4.00
C ASN A 58 6.23 5.76 -3.45
N PRO A 59 6.17 6.33 -2.23
CA PRO A 59 7.30 6.94 -1.53
C PRO A 59 8.27 5.88 -0.99
N ILE A 60 8.93 5.16 -1.89
CA ILE A 60 9.93 4.13 -1.57
C ILE A 60 11.33 4.72 -1.62
N VAL A 61 11.66 5.43 -2.70
CA VAL A 61 13.00 5.98 -2.98
C VAL A 61 13.13 7.43 -2.48
N TYR A 62 12.01 8.11 -2.23
CA TYR A 62 11.96 9.50 -1.79
C TYR A 62 11.08 9.66 -0.54
N GLU A 63 11.24 10.81 0.12
CA GLU A 63 10.54 11.15 1.36
C GLU A 63 9.05 11.41 1.11
N TYR A 64 8.16 10.81 1.92
CA TYR A 64 6.72 11.11 1.85
C TYR A 64 6.44 12.60 2.02
N GLN A 65 7.18 13.25 2.92
CA GLN A 65 7.02 14.68 3.21
C GLN A 65 7.44 15.59 2.06
N LEU A 66 8.29 15.13 1.13
CA LEU A 66 8.60 15.89 -0.08
C LEU A 66 7.33 16.10 -0.91
N ILE A 67 6.55 15.03 -1.11
CA ILE A 67 5.27 15.07 -1.82
C ILE A 67 4.28 15.98 -1.06
N VAL A 68 4.11 15.77 0.25
CA VAL A 68 3.16 16.57 1.03
C VAL A 68 3.48 18.06 0.97
N ARG A 69 4.75 18.45 1.11
CA ARG A 69 5.19 19.86 1.00
C ARG A 69 4.89 20.43 -0.38
N TRP A 70 5.13 19.67 -1.44
CA TRP A 70 4.80 20.09 -2.81
C TRP A 70 3.30 20.29 -3.01
N LEU A 71 2.46 19.38 -2.47
CA LEU A 71 1.00 19.52 -2.55
C LEU A 71 0.51 20.76 -1.79
N VAL A 72 0.98 20.98 -0.57
CA VAL A 72 0.61 22.15 0.23
C VAL A 72 0.99 23.44 -0.49
N ALA A 73 2.19 23.51 -1.09
CA ALA A 73 2.64 24.68 -1.85
C ALA A 73 1.71 25.01 -3.04
N HIS A 74 1.06 24.01 -3.63
CA HIS A 74 0.12 24.18 -4.73
C HIS A 74 -1.36 24.25 -4.29
N SER A 75 -1.65 24.27 -2.99
CA SER A 75 -3.02 24.21 -2.41
C SER A 75 -3.77 22.91 -2.70
N TRP A 76 -3.06 21.80 -2.87
CA TRP A 76 -3.63 20.46 -3.03
C TRP A 76 -3.80 19.75 -1.70
N PRO A 77 -4.81 18.87 -1.57
CA PRO A 77 -5.05 18.14 -0.33
C PRO A 77 -3.94 17.13 -0.01
N THR A 78 -3.47 17.10 1.23
CA THR A 78 -2.40 16.19 1.70
C THR A 78 -2.80 14.71 1.77
N TRP A 79 -4.10 14.40 1.63
CA TRP A 79 -4.59 13.01 1.59
C TRP A 79 -4.45 12.38 0.21
N LEU A 80 -4.12 13.14 -0.85
CA LEU A 80 -4.00 12.62 -2.21
C LEU A 80 -3.00 11.45 -2.34
N PRO A 81 -1.83 11.46 -1.69
CA PRO A 81 -0.91 10.33 -1.75
C PRO A 81 -1.48 9.06 -1.09
N LEU A 82 -2.44 9.19 -0.17
CA LEU A 82 -3.08 8.07 0.52
C LEU A 82 -4.19 7.41 -0.30
N ILE A 83 -4.54 7.96 -1.47
CA ILE A 83 -5.45 7.30 -2.41
C ILE A 83 -4.86 5.96 -2.84
N ASN A 84 -3.53 5.87 -2.97
CA ASN A 84 -2.88 4.60 -3.20
C ASN A 84 -2.82 3.79 -1.89
N PRO A 85 -3.54 2.66 -1.77
CA PRO A 85 -3.56 1.88 -0.53
C PRO A 85 -2.17 1.35 -0.13
N VAL A 86 -1.28 1.15 -1.11
CA VAL A 86 0.09 0.70 -0.87
C VAL A 86 0.92 1.78 -0.18
N THR A 87 0.63 3.06 -0.41
CA THR A 87 1.34 4.17 0.24
C THR A 87 1.08 4.19 1.76
N ALA A 88 -0.15 3.94 2.20
CA ALA A 88 -0.46 3.86 3.63
C ALA A 88 0.25 2.68 4.32
N ILE A 89 0.40 1.56 3.62
CA ILE A 89 1.11 0.38 4.09
C ILE A 89 2.62 0.69 4.21
N ILE A 90 3.24 1.18 3.14
CA ILE A 90 4.69 1.48 3.09
C ILE A 90 5.08 2.50 4.16
N THR A 91 4.33 3.60 4.27
CA THR A 91 4.62 4.64 5.27
C THR A 91 4.52 4.13 6.71
N THR A 92 3.65 3.13 6.96
CA THR A 92 3.59 2.46 8.26
C THR A 92 4.81 1.58 8.50
N PHE A 93 5.23 0.77 7.52
CA PHE A 93 6.46 -0.03 7.63
C PHE A 93 7.69 0.85 7.87
N GLN A 94 7.83 1.95 7.12
CA GLN A 94 8.90 2.92 7.29
C GLN A 94 8.87 3.53 8.71
N ARG A 95 7.70 3.91 9.23
CA ARG A 95 7.58 4.44 10.59
C ARG A 95 8.04 3.45 11.66
N VAL A 96 7.71 2.17 11.50
CA VAL A 96 8.13 1.14 12.47
C VAL A 96 9.62 0.85 12.36
N ILE A 97 10.15 0.70 11.14
CA ILE A 97 11.55 0.30 10.91
C ILE A 97 12.52 1.44 11.25
N TYR A 98 12.20 2.67 10.84
CA TYR A 98 13.09 3.81 11.06
C TYR A 98 13.05 4.33 12.49
N GLY A 99 11.95 4.12 13.22
CA GLY A 99 11.77 4.58 14.59
C GLY A 99 11.72 6.11 14.75
N ALA A 100 12.20 6.89 13.77
CA ALA A 100 12.18 8.34 13.79
C ALA A 100 11.43 8.90 12.58
N ALA A 101 10.59 9.92 12.81
CA ALA A 101 9.87 10.63 11.76
C ALA A 101 10.76 11.60 10.97
N ALA A 102 11.85 12.03 11.59
CA ALA A 102 12.83 12.97 11.06
C ALA A 102 14.25 12.47 11.37
N VAL A 103 15.16 12.71 10.44
CA VAL A 103 16.59 12.51 10.64
C VAL A 103 17.26 13.85 10.45
N ASP A 104 18.00 14.29 11.47
CA ASP A 104 18.55 15.64 11.58
C ASP A 104 17.45 16.72 11.40
N ASP A 105 17.54 17.55 10.36
CA ASP A 105 16.54 18.60 10.03
C ASP A 105 15.54 18.18 8.93
N ARG A 106 15.61 16.93 8.44
CA ARG A 106 14.74 16.45 7.36
C ARG A 106 13.60 15.61 7.92
N GLN A 107 12.40 16.14 7.81
CA GLN A 107 11.18 15.38 8.06
C GLN A 107 10.96 14.39 6.92
N LEU A 108 11.07 13.09 7.20
CA LEU A 108 10.94 12.01 6.22
C LEU A 108 9.49 11.52 6.15
N LEU A 109 8.86 11.40 7.32
CA LEU A 109 7.55 10.81 7.53
C LEU A 109 6.58 11.80 8.21
N PRO A 110 5.27 11.56 8.11
CA PRO A 110 4.27 12.29 8.91
C PRO A 110 4.59 12.19 10.39
N ASP A 111 4.84 13.31 11.07
CA ASP A 111 4.96 13.30 12.52
C ASP A 111 3.58 13.36 13.18
N VAL A 112 2.84 12.28 13.01
CA VAL A 112 1.47 12.09 13.48
C VAL A 112 1.42 10.86 14.37
N GLY A 113 0.50 10.85 15.34
CA GLY A 113 0.38 9.74 16.28
C GLY A 113 0.01 8.41 15.61
N ALA A 114 0.29 7.29 16.31
CA ALA A 114 0.01 5.92 15.87
C ALA A 114 -1.45 5.71 15.38
N TRP A 115 -2.40 6.45 15.95
CA TRP A 115 -3.81 6.41 15.55
C TRP A 115 -4.04 6.76 14.08
N TRP A 116 -3.28 7.72 13.53
CA TRP A 116 -3.42 8.11 12.13
C TRP A 116 -3.02 6.97 11.19
N TYR A 117 -1.92 6.28 11.51
CA TYR A 117 -1.47 5.10 10.78
C TYR A 117 -2.48 3.96 10.90
N LEU A 118 -2.96 3.68 12.11
CA LEU A 118 -3.97 2.65 12.34
C LEU A 118 -5.23 2.91 11.52
N ARG A 119 -5.79 4.14 11.58
CA ARG A 119 -7.00 4.49 10.83
C ARG A 119 -6.82 4.24 9.33
N ASN A 120 -5.70 4.68 8.76
CA ASN A 120 -5.45 4.48 7.34
C ASN A 120 -5.28 3.00 6.99
N LEU A 121 -4.59 2.22 7.83
CA LEU A 121 -4.48 0.77 7.66
C LEU A 121 -5.83 0.07 7.73
N LEU A 122 -6.70 0.46 8.67
CA LEU A 122 -8.04 -0.11 8.79
C LEU A 122 -8.93 0.25 7.61
N ILE A 123 -8.83 1.47 7.07
CA ILE A 123 -9.50 1.87 5.83
C ILE A 123 -9.02 0.98 4.69
N VAL A 124 -7.70 0.83 4.52
CA VAL A 124 -7.13 -0.04 3.48
C VAL A 124 -7.58 -1.49 3.67
N ALA A 125 -7.51 -2.03 4.88
CA ALA A 125 -7.97 -3.39 5.16
C ALA A 125 -9.45 -3.57 4.83
N GLY A 126 -10.30 -2.62 5.22
CA GLY A 126 -11.73 -2.65 4.92
C GLY A 126 -12.01 -2.61 3.41
N VAL A 127 -11.33 -1.73 2.67
CA VAL A 127 -11.41 -1.66 1.21
C VAL A 127 -10.91 -2.96 0.57
N SER A 128 -9.78 -3.50 1.03
CA SER A 128 -9.22 -4.76 0.55
C SER A 128 -10.15 -5.94 0.79
N VAL A 129 -10.87 -5.99 1.92
CA VAL A 129 -11.89 -7.03 2.17
C VAL A 129 -13.04 -6.91 1.17
N VAL A 130 -13.55 -5.69 0.93
CA VAL A 130 -14.62 -5.46 -0.06
C VAL A 130 -14.15 -5.87 -1.46
N LEU A 131 -12.93 -5.50 -1.84
CA LEU A 131 -12.32 -5.90 -3.10
C LEU A 131 -12.14 -7.42 -3.19
N LEU A 132 -11.70 -8.07 -2.11
CA LEU A 132 -11.53 -9.53 -2.07
C LEU A 132 -12.85 -10.26 -2.24
N LEU A 133 -13.91 -9.81 -1.55
CA LEU A 133 -15.25 -10.38 -1.70
C LEU A 133 -15.80 -10.16 -3.12
N GLY A 134 -15.52 -8.99 -3.72
CA GLY A 134 -15.84 -8.72 -5.12
C GLY A 134 -15.07 -9.61 -6.08
N ALA A 135 -13.76 -9.80 -5.84
CA ALA A 135 -12.88 -10.65 -6.62
C ALA A 135 -13.29 -12.13 -6.56
N LEU A 136 -13.65 -12.63 -5.36
CA LEU A 136 -14.19 -13.98 -5.19
C LEU A 136 -15.48 -14.17 -5.98
N ARG A 137 -16.44 -13.25 -5.86
CA ARG A 137 -17.68 -13.33 -6.65
C ARG A 137 -17.44 -13.27 -8.16
N TYR A 138 -16.47 -12.47 -8.59
CA TYR A 138 -16.08 -12.40 -9.99
C TYR A 138 -15.42 -13.71 -10.45
N PHE A 139 -14.54 -14.29 -9.63
CA PHE A 139 -13.91 -15.57 -9.88
C PHE A 139 -14.95 -16.69 -10.03
N ASP A 140 -15.84 -16.85 -9.05
CA ASP A 140 -16.90 -17.87 -9.04
C ASP A 140 -17.80 -17.78 -10.29
N ARG A 141 -18.10 -16.55 -10.74
CA ARG A 141 -18.90 -16.33 -11.95
C ARG A 141 -18.16 -16.81 -13.20
N GLU A 142 -16.84 -16.69 -13.23
CA GLU A 142 -16.02 -16.97 -14.40
C GLU A 142 -15.48 -18.42 -14.41
N GLU A 143 -15.47 -19.15 -13.29
CA GLU A 143 -15.10 -20.56 -13.22
C GLU A 143 -15.84 -21.42 -14.25
N GLY A 144 -17.16 -21.19 -14.41
CA GLY A 144 -17.97 -21.93 -15.39
C GLY A 144 -17.55 -21.68 -16.85
N ASN A 145 -17.02 -20.49 -17.15
CA ASN A 145 -16.58 -20.10 -18.49
C ASN A 145 -15.11 -20.48 -18.74
N LEU A 146 -14.29 -20.53 -17.67
CA LEU A 146 -12.89 -20.98 -17.74
C LEU A 146 -12.80 -22.47 -18.07
N ALA A 147 -13.75 -23.28 -17.61
CA ALA A 147 -13.81 -24.71 -17.90
C ALA A 147 -14.06 -25.03 -19.40
N GLU A 148 -14.65 -24.09 -20.16
CA GLU A 148 -14.91 -24.28 -21.60
C GLU A 148 -13.72 -23.86 -22.49
N VAL A 149 -12.82 -23.02 -21.96
CA VAL A 149 -11.69 -22.43 -22.72
C VAL A 149 -10.41 -23.26 -22.59
N LEU A 150 -10.32 -24.15 -21.59
CA LEU A 150 -9.22 -25.09 -21.36
C LEU A 150 -9.41 -26.39 -22.15
#